data_AF-A0A7W3XZ23-F1
#
_entry.id   AF-A0A7W3XZ23-F1
#
_cell.length_a   1.000
_cell.length_b   1.000
_cell.length_c   1.000
_cell.angle_alpha   90.00
_cell.angle_beta   90.00
_cell.angle_gamma   90.00
#
_symmetry.space_group_name_H-M   'P 1'
#
loop_
_entity.id
_entity.type
_entity.pdbx_description
1 polymer ?
#
loop_
_entity_poly.entity_id
_entity_poly.type
_entity_poly.pdbx_seq_one_letter_code
_entity_poly.pdbx_strand_id
1 'polypeptide(L)'
;MPLRPRPRRLPPLDRSRRTPRHVRRLRSHRPVRPHHGRPRRPVRRSGTTARGRHRAGRYRAAGHRRPQRVHPDRGRAARPARRERRRDARGRCSYPGRAPDGGRSVTDTRALTIRQPWAAAITHGDKRVENRSRPAPASLHGTRILIHAGKGKPDPMGRFHIGQDVIANWPDTRGAITATATLTGSHPEASGCCAPWGFPNRHHWELTDVVPLTTPVPALGQLGLWRPTPEALTAVTTQLDAGASR
;
A
#
# COMPACT_ATOMS: atom_id res chain seq x y z
N MET A 1 38.43 57.30 5.30
CA MET A 1 37.52 56.47 4.48
C MET A 1 38.29 55.28 3.93
N PRO A 2 37.86 54.02 4.14
CA PRO A 2 38.62 52.85 3.68
C PRO A 2 38.36 52.55 2.21
N LEU A 3 39.45 52.28 1.47
CA LEU A 3 39.48 51.95 0.05
C LEU A 3 38.90 50.54 -0.19
N ARG A 4 37.98 50.43 -1.16
CA ARG A 4 37.39 49.14 -1.60
C ARG A 4 38.41 48.33 -2.42
N PRO A 5 38.49 46.99 -2.25
CA PRO A 5 39.37 46.15 -3.06
C PRO A 5 38.78 45.90 -4.47
N ARG A 6 39.65 45.87 -5.49
CA ARG A 6 39.30 45.61 -6.89
C ARG A 6 39.02 44.12 -7.16
N PRO A 7 38.09 43.76 -8.06
CA PRO A 7 37.79 42.37 -8.39
C PRO A 7 38.86 41.73 -9.29
N ARG A 8 39.19 40.46 -9.01
CA ARG A 8 40.11 39.62 -9.81
C ARG A 8 39.43 39.17 -11.11
N ARG A 9 40.11 39.36 -12.26
CA ARG A 9 39.69 38.85 -13.58
C ARG A 9 39.93 37.33 -13.67
N LEU A 10 38.93 36.59 -14.14
CA LEU A 10 39.04 35.18 -14.51
C LEU A 10 39.61 35.04 -15.94
N PRO A 11 40.42 34.02 -16.25
CA PRO A 11 40.93 33.76 -17.59
C PRO A 11 39.88 33.12 -18.53
N PRO A 12 40.03 33.25 -19.85
CA PRO A 12 39.03 32.81 -20.84
C PRO A 12 39.06 31.29 -21.08
N LEU A 13 37.88 30.74 -21.40
CA LEU A 13 37.69 29.33 -21.76
C LEU A 13 38.17 29.06 -23.19
N ASP A 14 39.11 28.12 -23.35
CA ASP A 14 39.59 27.62 -24.64
C ASP A 14 38.50 26.76 -25.32
N ARG A 15 38.02 27.25 -26.47
CA ARG A 15 37.14 26.53 -27.40
C ARG A 15 37.96 26.11 -28.62
N SER A 16 38.75 25.05 -28.49
CA SER A 16 39.35 24.42 -29.67
C SER A 16 39.61 22.93 -29.47
N ARG A 17 38.72 22.10 -30.04
CA ARG A 17 39.05 20.82 -30.69
C ARG A 17 37.77 20.22 -31.31
N ARG A 18 37.62 20.44 -32.62
CA ARG A 18 36.76 19.68 -33.51
C ARG A 18 37.63 18.87 -34.46
N THR A 19 37.00 17.82 -35.01
CA THR A 19 37.30 17.00 -36.20
C THR A 19 37.88 15.59 -35.94
N PRO A 20 37.73 14.62 -36.86
CA PRO A 20 36.48 14.24 -37.55
C PRO A 20 36.26 12.70 -37.70
N ARG A 21 35.01 12.36 -38.01
CA ARG A 21 34.47 11.19 -38.77
C ARG A 21 35.22 9.84 -38.76
N HIS A 22 34.49 8.78 -38.37
CA HIS A 22 34.47 7.55 -39.18
C HIS A 22 33.06 6.94 -39.26
N VAL A 23 32.71 6.62 -40.50
CA VAL A 23 31.51 5.94 -40.98
C VAL A 23 31.71 4.43 -40.82
N ARG A 24 30.65 3.69 -40.46
CA ARG A 24 30.08 2.54 -41.21
C ARG A 24 29.56 1.40 -40.31
N ARG A 25 28.26 1.12 -40.48
CA ARG A 25 27.47 -0.14 -40.44
C ARG A 25 27.96 -1.26 -39.48
N LEU A 26 27.08 -1.93 -38.73
CA LEU A 26 26.13 -2.91 -39.27
C LEU A 26 24.97 -3.17 -38.29
N ARG A 27 23.76 -3.23 -38.85
CA ARG A 27 22.55 -3.78 -38.24
C ARG A 27 22.68 -5.29 -38.17
N SER A 28 22.65 -5.86 -36.97
CA SER A 28 22.39 -7.29 -36.77
C SER A 28 20.93 -7.46 -36.32
N HIS A 29 20.05 -7.59 -37.33
CA HIS A 29 18.72 -8.14 -37.16
C HIS A 29 18.84 -9.56 -36.61
N ARG A 30 18.40 -9.79 -35.36
CA ARG A 30 18.15 -11.14 -34.86
C ARG A 30 16.89 -11.69 -35.56
N PRO A 31 16.94 -12.87 -36.18
CA PRO A 31 15.77 -13.47 -36.80
C PRO A 31 14.74 -13.90 -35.75
N VAL A 32 13.51 -13.41 -35.93
CA VAL A 32 12.30 -13.85 -35.24
C VAL A 32 12.02 -15.29 -35.69
N ARG A 33 12.00 -16.23 -34.73
CA ARG A 33 11.61 -17.62 -35.00
C ARG A 33 10.11 -17.66 -35.35
N PRO A 34 9.69 -18.38 -36.41
CA PRO A 34 8.29 -18.50 -36.75
C PRO A 34 7.54 -19.30 -35.68
N HIS A 35 6.44 -18.73 -35.19
CA HIS A 35 5.43 -19.43 -34.40
C HIS A 35 4.76 -20.49 -35.28
N HIS A 36 5.18 -21.75 -35.16
CA HIS A 36 4.38 -22.87 -35.65
C HIS A 36 3.09 -22.96 -34.84
N GLY A 37 1.98 -22.60 -35.49
CA GLY A 37 0.64 -22.72 -34.97
C GLY A 37 0.35 -24.17 -34.58
N ARG A 38 0.00 -24.39 -33.31
CA ARG A 38 -0.58 -25.66 -32.88
C ARG A 38 -2.01 -25.74 -33.41
N PRO A 39 -2.39 -26.80 -34.15
CA PRO A 39 -3.75 -26.96 -34.62
C PRO A 39 -4.72 -27.18 -33.45
N ARG A 40 -5.86 -26.49 -33.52
CA ARG A 40 -6.99 -26.62 -32.59
C ARG A 40 -7.54 -28.04 -32.66
N ARG A 41 -7.62 -28.73 -31.52
CA ARG A 41 -8.34 -30.01 -31.41
C ARG A 41 -9.86 -29.76 -31.58
N PRO A 42 -10.57 -30.61 -32.33
CA PRO A 42 -12.00 -30.45 -32.56
C PRO A 42 -12.82 -30.72 -31.30
N VAL A 43 -13.82 -29.86 -31.10
CA VAL A 43 -14.91 -30.02 -30.14
C VAL A 43 -15.75 -31.22 -30.58
N ARG A 44 -15.76 -32.30 -29.78
CA ARG A 44 -16.75 -33.36 -29.94
C ARG A 44 -18.10 -32.87 -29.44
N ARG A 45 -19.02 -32.67 -30.39
CA ARG A 45 -20.47 -32.68 -30.16
C ARG A 45 -20.90 -34.12 -29.89
N SER A 46 -21.62 -34.33 -28.80
CA SER A 46 -22.58 -35.42 -28.67
C SER A 46 -23.90 -34.78 -28.27
N GLY A 47 -24.87 -34.79 -29.19
CA GLY A 47 -26.29 -34.66 -28.84
C GLY A 47 -26.68 -35.85 -27.97
N THR A 48 -27.62 -35.71 -27.04
CA THR A 48 -29.08 -35.89 -27.18
C THR A 48 -29.66 -35.60 -25.77
N THR A 49 -30.88 -35.17 -25.48
CA THR A 49 -32.17 -35.11 -26.17
C THR A 49 -33.07 -34.12 -25.42
N ALA A 50 -34.07 -33.61 -26.12
CA ALA A 50 -35.12 -32.72 -25.64
C ALA A 50 -35.98 -33.29 -24.51
N ARG A 51 -36.47 -32.38 -23.64
CA ARG A 51 -37.81 -32.29 -23.03
C ARG A 51 -37.84 -30.90 -22.39
N GLY A 52 -38.63 -29.94 -22.85
CA GLY A 52 -40.08 -29.99 -22.96
C GLY A 52 -40.64 -29.12 -21.83
N ARG A 53 -40.95 -27.87 -22.14
CA ARG A 53 -41.52 -26.86 -21.23
C ARG A 53 -42.92 -27.29 -20.80
N HIS A 54 -43.29 -27.16 -19.52
CA HIS A 54 -44.67 -26.80 -19.15
C HIS A 54 -44.69 -25.91 -17.91
N ARG A 55 -45.30 -24.73 -18.08
CA ARG A 55 -45.84 -23.87 -17.03
C ARG A 55 -46.99 -24.62 -16.32
N ALA A 56 -47.08 -24.50 -15.01
CA ALA A 56 -48.35 -24.46 -14.31
C ALA A 56 -48.18 -23.63 -13.03
N GLY A 57 -49.02 -22.63 -12.89
CA GLY A 57 -49.13 -21.84 -11.68
C GLY A 57 -50.21 -22.37 -10.74
N ARG A 58 -50.26 -21.68 -9.60
CA ARG A 58 -51.38 -21.51 -8.64
C ARG A 58 -51.36 -22.37 -7.36
N TYR A 59 -51.07 -21.64 -6.28
CA TYR A 59 -51.84 -21.51 -5.03
C TYR A 59 -52.62 -22.72 -4.49
N ARG A 60 -52.24 -23.20 -3.30
CA ARG A 60 -52.90 -22.95 -1.99
C ARG A 60 -52.36 -23.98 -0.98
N ALA A 61 -51.74 -23.52 0.11
CA ALA A 61 -51.59 -24.34 1.31
C ALA A 61 -52.13 -23.54 2.50
N ALA A 62 -53.19 -24.08 3.08
CA ALA A 62 -53.90 -23.55 4.24
C ALA A 62 -53.00 -23.55 5.48
N GLY A 63 -53.28 -22.62 6.38
CA GLY A 63 -52.43 -22.24 7.49
C GLY A 63 -52.42 -23.22 8.66
N HIS A 64 -51.25 -23.31 9.28
CA HIS A 64 -51.11 -23.56 10.71
C HIS A 64 -50.22 -22.44 11.29
N ARG A 65 -50.86 -21.43 11.88
CA ARG A 65 -50.17 -20.38 12.66
C ARG A 65 -49.62 -21.03 13.92
N ARG A 66 -48.29 -21.15 14.01
CA ARG A 66 -47.61 -21.41 15.29
C ARG A 66 -47.78 -20.18 16.21
N PRO A 67 -48.13 -20.33 17.49
CA PRO A 67 -48.22 -19.19 18.40
C PRO A 67 -46.83 -18.57 18.58
N GLN A 68 -46.76 -17.26 18.38
CA GLN A 68 -45.55 -16.48 18.65
C GLN A 68 -45.33 -16.46 20.17
N ARG A 69 -44.22 -17.04 20.62
CA ARG A 69 -43.73 -16.82 21.98
C ARG A 69 -43.29 -15.36 22.07
N VAL A 70 -44.04 -14.58 22.85
CA VAL A 70 -43.66 -13.23 23.24
C VAL A 70 -42.45 -13.36 24.18
N HIS A 71 -41.26 -13.08 23.68
CA HIS A 71 -40.07 -12.95 24.53
C HIS A 71 -40.14 -11.59 25.23
N PRO A 72 -39.97 -11.52 26.57
CA PRO A 72 -39.89 -10.25 27.28
C PRO A 72 -38.66 -9.48 26.78
N ASP A 73 -38.86 -8.19 26.56
CA ASP A 73 -37.88 -7.22 26.08
C ASP A 73 -36.69 -7.15 27.04
N ARG A 74 -35.66 -7.95 26.75
CA ARG A 74 -34.36 -7.82 27.39
C ARG A 74 -33.71 -6.59 26.80
N GLY A 75 -33.84 -5.47 27.53
CA GLY A 75 -33.29 -4.16 27.24
C GLY A 75 -32.07 -4.22 26.34
N ARG A 76 -32.29 -3.89 25.06
CA ARG A 76 -31.24 -3.80 24.07
C ARG A 76 -30.40 -2.59 24.43
N ALA A 77 -29.30 -2.81 25.13
CA ALA A 77 -28.32 -1.76 25.43
C ALA A 77 -28.08 -0.95 24.16
N ALA A 78 -28.31 0.36 24.25
CA ALA A 78 -28.17 1.27 23.13
C ALA A 78 -26.79 1.03 22.48
N ARG A 79 -26.79 0.69 21.19
CA ARG A 79 -25.55 0.66 20.41
C ARG A 79 -24.93 2.05 20.57
N PRO A 80 -23.68 2.18 21.02
CA PRO A 80 -23.08 3.49 21.19
C PRO A 80 -23.18 4.24 19.86
N ALA A 81 -23.64 5.48 19.92
CA ALA A 81 -23.76 6.34 18.76
C ALA A 81 -22.48 6.26 17.92
N ARG A 82 -22.63 6.13 16.59
CA ARG A 82 -21.51 6.22 15.64
C ARG A 82 -20.73 7.48 16.01
N ARG A 83 -19.55 7.34 16.62
CA ARG A 83 -18.67 8.48 16.93
C ARG A 83 -18.44 9.22 15.63
N GLU A 84 -18.97 10.43 15.55
CA GLU A 84 -18.78 11.30 14.39
C GLU A 84 -17.29 11.46 14.12
N ARG A 85 -16.94 11.28 12.85
CA ARG A 85 -15.57 11.28 12.35
C ARG A 85 -15.02 12.68 12.49
N ARG A 86 -14.05 12.88 13.38
CA ARG A 86 -13.33 14.16 13.48
C ARG A 86 -12.34 14.25 12.33
N ARG A 87 -12.46 15.31 11.54
CA ARG A 87 -11.42 15.73 10.60
C ARG A 87 -10.42 16.59 11.38
N ASP A 88 -9.12 16.42 11.15
CA ASP A 88 -8.14 17.37 11.69
C ASP A 88 -8.29 18.75 11.02
N ALA A 89 -7.56 19.75 11.52
CA ALA A 89 -7.55 21.11 10.95
C ALA A 89 -7.12 21.16 9.47
N ARG A 90 -6.61 20.05 8.91
CA ARG A 90 -6.19 19.91 7.50
C ARG A 90 -7.14 18.99 6.72
N GLY A 91 -8.32 18.68 7.26
CA GLY A 91 -9.35 17.89 6.60
C GLY A 91 -9.10 16.39 6.54
N ARG A 92 -8.04 15.88 7.18
CA ARG A 92 -7.69 14.46 7.18
C ARG A 92 -8.51 13.68 8.19
N CYS A 93 -8.78 12.41 7.90
CA CYS A 93 -9.42 11.52 8.86
C CYS A 93 -8.48 11.39 10.06
N SER A 94 -8.92 11.87 11.22
CA SER A 94 -8.14 11.85 12.45
C SER A 94 -8.81 10.87 13.41
N TYR A 95 -8.25 9.67 13.55
CA TYR A 95 -8.47 8.94 14.79
C TYR A 95 -7.74 9.67 15.92
N PRO A 96 -8.39 9.96 17.07
CA PRO A 96 -7.66 10.41 18.24
C PRO A 96 -6.68 9.30 18.60
N GLY A 97 -5.39 9.58 18.42
CA GLY A 97 -4.32 8.62 18.69
C GLY A 97 -4.43 8.16 20.14
N ARG A 98 -4.63 6.87 20.34
CA ARG A 98 -4.34 6.25 21.63
C ARG A 98 -2.83 6.37 21.82
N ALA A 99 -2.39 6.84 22.99
CA ALA A 99 -0.98 6.84 23.36
C ALA A 99 -0.38 5.45 23.11
N PRO A 100 0.90 5.36 22.69
CA PRO A 100 1.54 4.07 22.44
C PRO A 100 1.45 3.18 23.68
N ASP A 101 0.99 1.94 23.49
CA ASP A 101 0.88 0.96 24.57
C ASP A 101 2.27 0.68 25.17
N GLY A 102 2.49 1.15 26.41
CA GLY A 102 3.71 0.91 27.20
C GLY A 102 3.86 -0.53 27.71
N GLY A 103 3.52 -1.55 26.92
CA GLY A 103 3.51 -2.94 27.39
C GLY A 103 3.62 -4.07 26.34
N ARG A 104 3.83 -3.78 25.04
CA ARG A 104 4.07 -4.84 24.05
C ARG A 104 5.55 -5.18 23.93
N SER A 105 5.89 -6.47 24.06
CA SER A 105 7.23 -6.99 23.79
C SER A 105 7.64 -6.71 22.34
N VAL A 106 8.94 -6.46 22.10
CA VAL A 106 9.54 -6.30 20.77
C VAL A 106 9.23 -7.51 19.85
N THR A 107 9.10 -8.72 20.43
CA THR A 107 8.74 -9.95 19.69
C THR A 107 7.31 -9.94 19.15
N ASP A 108 6.48 -8.98 19.57
CA ASP A 108 5.14 -8.75 19.07
C ASP A 108 5.02 -7.68 17.98
N THR A 109 6.13 -7.05 17.59
CA THR A 109 6.15 -6.14 16.45
C THR A 109 5.71 -6.87 15.18
N ARG A 110 4.80 -6.26 14.42
CA ARG A 110 4.31 -6.80 13.15
C ARG A 110 4.86 -5.99 11.99
N ALA A 111 5.08 -6.65 10.86
CA ALA A 111 5.40 -5.99 9.60
C ALA A 111 4.25 -6.16 8.60
N LEU A 112 4.14 -5.17 7.70
CA LEU A 112 3.20 -5.16 6.60
C LEU A 112 3.96 -5.04 5.28
N THR A 113 3.80 -6.04 4.42
CA THR A 113 4.30 -5.97 3.04
C THR A 113 3.39 -5.08 2.22
N ILE A 114 3.97 -4.06 1.59
CA ILE A 114 3.30 -3.08 0.72
C ILE A 114 3.97 -3.09 -0.65
N ARG A 115 3.16 -3.11 -1.71
CA ARG A 115 3.65 -3.13 -3.09
C ARG A 115 4.20 -1.76 -3.47
N GLN A 116 5.34 -1.71 -4.17
CA GLN A 116 5.82 -0.46 -4.76
C GLN A 116 4.82 0.08 -5.79
N PRO A 117 4.74 1.41 -6.04
CA PRO A 117 5.50 2.48 -5.39
C PRO A 117 4.90 2.93 -4.04
N TRP A 118 3.84 2.27 -3.55
CA TRP A 118 3.11 2.71 -2.37
C TRP A 118 3.93 2.63 -1.08
N ALA A 119 4.86 1.66 -0.98
CA ALA A 119 5.80 1.57 0.14
C ALA A 119 6.75 2.78 0.18
N ALA A 120 7.30 3.17 -0.98
CA ALA A 120 8.11 4.38 -1.11
C ALA A 120 7.28 5.64 -0.83
N ALA A 121 6.03 5.72 -1.29
CA ALA A 121 5.16 6.86 -1.02
C ALA A 121 4.85 7.04 0.48
N ILE A 122 4.79 5.94 1.25
CA ILE A 122 4.67 6.01 2.71
C ILE A 122 5.99 6.45 3.33
N THR A 123 7.10 5.85 2.90
CA THR A 123 8.44 6.05 3.48
C THR A 123 8.99 7.44 3.21
N HIS A 124 8.95 7.90 1.96
CA HIS A 124 9.60 9.13 1.50
C HIS A 124 8.60 10.24 1.13
N GLY A 125 7.32 9.88 0.98
CA GLY A 125 6.25 10.82 0.71
C GLY A 125 5.37 11.08 1.94
N ASP A 126 4.22 11.70 1.67
CA ASP A 126 3.18 12.06 2.63
C ASP A 126 2.00 11.07 2.63
N LYS A 127 2.13 9.90 1.99
CA LYS A 127 1.10 8.85 2.05
C LYS A 127 1.01 8.32 3.48
N ARG A 128 -0.15 8.52 4.10
CA ARG A 128 -0.45 8.11 5.49
C ARG A 128 -1.63 7.14 5.58
N VAL A 129 -2.01 6.55 4.45
CA VAL A 129 -3.12 5.60 4.35
C VAL A 129 -2.72 4.42 3.49
N GLU A 130 -2.92 3.22 4.00
CA GLU A 130 -2.77 1.96 3.27
C GLU A 130 -4.14 1.37 2.92
N ASN A 131 -4.34 0.99 1.65
CA ASN A 131 -5.63 0.53 1.15
C ASN A 131 -5.71 -1.00 1.17
N ARG A 132 -6.69 -1.57 1.88
CA ARG A 132 -6.89 -3.03 1.99
C ARG A 132 -8.34 -3.44 1.75
N SER A 133 -8.56 -4.71 1.43
CA SER A 133 -9.92 -5.27 1.29
C SER A 133 -10.59 -5.59 2.63
N ARG A 134 -9.84 -5.57 3.74
CA ARG A 134 -10.31 -5.90 5.08
C ARG A 134 -9.81 -4.87 6.10
N PRO A 135 -10.52 -4.67 7.22
CA PRO A 135 -10.07 -3.76 8.26
C PRO A 135 -8.77 -4.25 8.92
N ALA A 136 -8.03 -3.32 9.50
CA ALA A 136 -6.89 -3.65 10.35
C ALA A 136 -7.37 -4.35 11.63
N PRO A 137 -6.57 -5.28 12.22
CA PRO A 137 -6.89 -5.85 13.52
C PRO A 137 -6.90 -4.75 14.59
N ALA A 138 -8.03 -4.60 15.28
CA ALA A 138 -8.19 -3.56 16.31
C ALA A 138 -7.16 -3.68 17.45
N SER A 139 -6.66 -4.90 17.71
CA SER A 139 -5.62 -5.17 18.70
C SER A 139 -4.24 -4.57 18.37
N LEU A 140 -4.05 -4.06 17.15
CA LEU A 140 -2.83 -3.37 16.72
C LEU A 140 -3.02 -1.86 16.56
N HIS A 141 -4.21 -1.33 16.84
CA HIS A 141 -4.41 0.12 16.84
C HIS A 141 -3.60 0.77 17.98
N GLY A 142 -2.89 1.85 17.67
CA GLY A 142 -1.95 2.52 18.58
C GLY A 142 -0.57 1.84 18.66
N THR A 143 -0.33 0.77 17.88
CA THR A 143 0.96 0.06 17.90
C THR A 143 1.83 0.43 16.70
N ARG A 144 3.15 0.40 16.89
CA ARG A 144 4.11 0.56 15.81
C ARG A 144 4.25 -0.74 15.03
N ILE A 145 4.15 -0.63 13.71
CA ILE A 145 4.39 -1.70 12.74
C ILE A 145 5.57 -1.33 11.84
N LEU A 146 6.14 -2.34 11.19
CA LEU A 146 7.18 -2.16 10.19
C LEU A 146 6.56 -2.11 8.78
N ILE A 147 7.10 -1.24 7.94
CA ILE A 147 6.72 -1.11 6.54
C ILE A 147 7.75 -1.86 5.70
N HIS A 148 7.30 -2.89 4.99
CA HIS A 148 8.15 -3.67 4.10
C HIS A 148 7.79 -3.40 2.63
N ALA A 149 8.79 -3.07 1.82
CA ALA A 149 8.64 -2.91 0.39
C ALA A 149 8.68 -4.29 -0.29
N GLY A 150 7.57 -4.70 -0.92
CA GLY A 150 7.46 -6.00 -1.59
C GLY A 150 8.41 -6.16 -2.78
N LYS A 151 8.79 -7.40 -3.10
CA LYS A 151 9.68 -7.76 -4.23
C LYS A 151 9.02 -7.72 -5.61
N GLY A 152 7.68 -7.72 -5.66
CA GLY A 152 6.91 -7.82 -6.90
C GLY A 152 7.07 -6.59 -7.82
N LYS A 153 6.53 -6.71 -9.04
CA LYS A 153 6.46 -5.57 -9.97
C LYS A 153 5.70 -4.41 -9.32
N PRO A 154 6.12 -3.15 -9.50
CA PRO A 154 5.37 -2.00 -9.00
C PRO A 154 3.94 -1.99 -9.51
N ASP A 155 3.03 -1.41 -8.75
CA ASP A 155 1.66 -1.15 -9.13
C ASP A 155 1.64 -0.04 -10.19
N PRO A 156 1.20 -0.35 -11.42
CA PRO A 156 1.13 0.65 -12.49
C PRO A 156 0.24 1.84 -12.14
N MET A 157 -0.70 1.69 -11.20
CA MET A 157 -1.60 2.77 -10.80
C MET A 157 -0.88 3.90 -10.06
N GLY A 158 0.26 3.60 -9.44
CA GLY A 158 1.04 4.58 -8.67
C GLY A 158 1.45 5.79 -9.52
N ARG A 159 1.81 5.57 -10.79
CA ARG A 159 2.21 6.67 -11.69
C ARG A 159 1.15 7.73 -11.91
N PHE A 160 -0.12 7.34 -11.82
CA PHE A 160 -1.25 8.25 -12.04
C PHE A 160 -1.62 9.03 -10.77
N HIS A 161 -1.30 8.48 -9.59
CA HIS A 161 -1.63 9.11 -8.31
C HIS A 161 -0.48 9.94 -7.74
N ILE A 162 0.77 9.54 -8.02
CA ILE A 162 1.98 10.15 -7.48
C ILE A 162 2.72 10.96 -8.55
N GLY A 163 2.62 10.54 -9.82
CA GLY A 163 3.45 11.06 -10.92
C GLY A 163 4.74 10.24 -11.10
N GLN A 164 5.14 10.00 -12.35
CA GLN A 164 6.34 9.21 -12.65
C GLN A 164 7.63 9.88 -12.15
N ASP A 165 7.74 11.19 -12.32
CA ASP A 165 8.96 11.93 -11.96
C ASP A 165 9.17 11.93 -10.44
N VAL A 166 8.08 12.03 -9.66
CA VAL A 166 8.13 11.92 -8.20
C VAL A 166 8.56 10.53 -7.77
N ILE A 167 8.00 9.47 -8.38
CA ILE A 167 8.39 8.08 -8.09
C ILE A 167 9.88 7.85 -8.41
N ALA A 168 10.37 8.41 -9.53
CA ALA A 168 11.76 8.26 -9.96
C ALA A 168 12.77 8.91 -9.01
N ASN A 169 12.33 9.88 -8.20
CA ASN A 169 13.18 10.53 -7.19
C ASN A 169 13.30 9.74 -5.88
N TRP A 170 12.57 8.63 -5.72
CA TRP A 170 12.67 7.76 -4.54
C TRP A 170 13.48 6.49 -4.82
N PRO A 171 14.17 5.94 -3.81
CA PRO A 171 14.81 4.64 -3.95
C PRO A 171 13.80 3.54 -4.31
N ASP A 172 14.09 2.75 -5.35
CA ASP A 172 13.33 1.53 -5.70
C ASP A 172 13.74 0.35 -4.83
N THR A 173 13.75 0.55 -3.50
CA THR A 173 14.04 -0.50 -2.54
C THR A 173 12.96 -1.57 -2.59
N ARG A 174 13.37 -2.84 -2.65
CA ARG A 174 12.46 -4.00 -2.69
C ARG A 174 12.99 -5.12 -1.83
N GLY A 175 12.07 -5.90 -1.24
CA GLY A 175 12.41 -7.02 -0.37
C GLY A 175 13.05 -6.62 0.96
N ALA A 176 12.76 -5.42 1.45
CA ALA A 176 13.33 -4.90 2.68
C ALA A 176 12.30 -4.10 3.48
N ILE A 177 12.50 -4.03 4.80
CA ILE A 177 11.83 -3.10 5.69
C ILE A 177 12.46 -1.72 5.46
N THR A 178 11.64 -0.71 5.22
CA THR A 178 12.07 0.65 4.84
C THR A 178 11.69 1.72 5.85
N ALA A 179 10.69 1.46 6.68
CA ALA A 179 10.22 2.40 7.69
C ALA A 179 9.51 1.68 8.84
N THR A 180 9.27 2.42 9.91
CA THR A 180 8.24 2.10 10.90
C THR A 180 7.09 3.09 10.81
N ALA A 181 5.90 2.70 11.27
CA ALA A 181 4.74 3.59 11.34
C ALA A 181 3.81 3.14 12.48
N THR A 182 3.15 4.09 13.14
CA THR A 182 2.08 3.79 14.09
C THR A 182 0.77 3.54 13.33
N LEU A 183 0.19 2.36 13.48
CA LEU A 183 -1.14 2.05 12.94
C LEU A 183 -2.20 2.57 13.91
N THR A 184 -2.87 3.68 13.61
CA THR A 184 -3.78 4.35 14.55
C THR A 184 -5.22 3.87 14.47
N GLY A 185 -5.63 3.38 13.31
CA GLY A 185 -7.00 2.97 13.09
C GLY A 185 -7.23 2.39 11.70
N SER A 186 -8.49 2.00 11.46
CA SER A 186 -8.94 1.51 10.17
C SER A 186 -10.42 1.76 10.00
N HIS A 187 -10.81 2.32 8.85
CA HIS A 187 -12.22 2.54 8.52
C HIS A 187 -12.54 2.11 7.09
N PRO A 188 -13.80 1.70 6.79
CA PRO A 188 -14.24 1.58 5.41
C PRO A 188 -14.29 2.98 4.79
N GLU A 189 -13.97 3.06 3.50
CA GLU A 189 -14.12 4.27 2.72
C GLU A 189 -15.50 4.91 2.92
N ALA A 190 -15.50 6.24 3.03
CA ALA A 190 -16.70 7.03 3.20
C ALA A 190 -16.53 8.41 2.53
N SER A 191 -17.24 8.61 1.43
CA SER A 191 -17.38 9.91 0.74
C SER A 191 -16.03 10.53 0.36
N GLY A 192 -15.11 9.74 -0.18
CA GLY A 192 -13.80 10.24 -0.62
C GLY A 192 -12.88 10.66 0.54
N CYS A 193 -13.10 10.11 1.73
CA CYS A 193 -12.18 10.30 2.86
C CYS A 193 -10.75 9.90 2.50
N CYS A 194 -9.78 10.45 3.24
CA CYS A 194 -8.36 10.12 3.09
C CYS A 194 -7.76 10.51 1.74
N ALA A 195 -8.37 11.46 1.03
CA ALA A 195 -7.78 12.06 -0.16
C ALA A 195 -6.38 12.64 0.15
N PRO A 196 -5.42 12.56 -0.80
CA PRO A 196 -5.54 11.92 -2.12
C PRO A 196 -5.30 10.40 -2.11
N TRP A 197 -5.07 9.80 -0.95
CA TRP A 197 -4.50 8.45 -0.83
C TRP A 197 -5.53 7.31 -0.68
N GLY A 198 -6.75 7.64 -0.25
CA GLY A 198 -7.83 6.70 -0.01
C GLY A 198 -8.47 6.23 -1.31
N PHE A 199 -8.52 4.91 -1.51
CA PHE A 199 -9.17 4.32 -2.69
C PHE A 199 -10.63 3.97 -2.41
N PRO A 200 -11.52 4.10 -3.41
CA PRO A 200 -12.92 3.71 -3.27
C PRO A 200 -13.05 2.21 -2.99
N ASN A 201 -14.09 1.82 -2.26
CA ASN A 201 -14.40 0.42 -1.93
C ASN A 201 -13.26 -0.34 -1.21
N ARG A 202 -12.46 0.38 -0.41
CA ARG A 202 -11.37 -0.18 0.41
C ARG A 202 -11.55 0.19 1.88
N HIS A 203 -10.91 -0.58 2.73
CA HIS A 203 -10.57 -0.15 4.07
C HIS A 203 -9.29 0.68 4.02
N HIS A 204 -9.30 1.82 4.68
CA HIS A 204 -8.18 2.73 4.82
C HIS A 204 -7.55 2.47 6.18
N TRP A 205 -6.35 1.91 6.18
CA TRP A 205 -5.53 1.73 7.38
C TRP A 205 -4.75 3.02 7.59
N GLU A 206 -4.97 3.67 8.73
CA GLU A 206 -4.40 4.98 9.06
C GLU A 206 -3.02 4.80 9.68
N LEU A 207 -2.02 5.47 9.11
CA LEU A 207 -0.63 5.41 9.51
C LEU A 207 -0.15 6.79 9.96
N THR A 208 0.51 6.86 11.11
CA THR A 208 1.13 8.08 11.65
C THR A 208 2.55 7.78 12.11
N ASP A 209 3.29 8.80 12.55
CA ASP A 209 4.66 8.68 13.09
C ASP A 209 5.55 7.77 12.22
N VAL A 210 5.52 8.04 10.91
CA VAL A 210 6.33 7.30 9.95
C VAL A 210 7.78 7.70 10.15
N VAL A 211 8.61 6.75 10.51
CA VAL A 211 10.06 6.93 10.68
C VAL A 211 10.78 6.07 9.65
N PRO A 212 11.33 6.67 8.59
CA PRO A 212 12.17 5.96 7.62
C PRO A 212 13.41 5.38 8.29
N LEU A 213 13.83 4.19 7.85
CA LEU A 213 15.11 3.63 8.26
C LEU A 213 16.22 4.24 7.41
N THR A 214 17.37 4.51 8.03
CA THR A 214 18.55 5.03 7.35
C THR A 214 19.06 4.03 6.30
N THR A 215 19.04 2.74 6.65
CA THR A 215 19.42 1.63 5.79
C THR A 215 18.29 0.61 5.73
N PRO A 216 17.75 0.28 4.55
CA PRO A 216 16.73 -0.76 4.44
C PRO A 216 17.20 -2.11 4.98
N VAL A 217 16.37 -2.77 5.79
CA VAL A 217 16.69 -4.07 6.41
C VAL A 217 16.12 -5.20 5.56
N PRO A 218 16.93 -6.06 4.92
CA PRO A 218 16.43 -7.15 4.09
C PRO A 218 15.54 -8.11 4.87
N ALA A 219 14.39 -8.46 4.29
CA ALA A 219 13.47 -9.43 4.90
C ALA A 219 12.58 -10.10 3.85
N LEU A 220 12.18 -11.35 4.11
CA LEU A 220 11.17 -12.03 3.30
C LEU A 220 9.78 -11.53 3.69
N GLY A 221 9.18 -10.71 2.81
CA GLY A 221 7.81 -10.24 3.00
C GLY A 221 6.80 -11.38 2.90
N GLN A 222 5.71 -11.26 3.65
CA GLN A 222 4.60 -12.23 3.65
C GLN A 222 3.26 -11.54 3.41
N LEU A 223 2.22 -12.33 3.11
CA LEU A 223 0.85 -11.84 3.01
C LEU A 223 0.27 -11.52 4.39
N GLY A 224 -0.55 -10.46 4.46
CA GLY A 224 -1.10 -10.00 5.73
C GLY A 224 -0.05 -9.32 6.61
N LEU A 225 -0.37 -9.19 7.89
CA LEU A 225 0.58 -8.77 8.93
C LEU A 225 1.36 -9.99 9.40
N TRP A 226 2.68 -9.89 9.43
CA TRP A 226 3.57 -10.99 9.77
C TRP A 226 4.55 -10.62 10.88
N ARG A 227 5.11 -11.63 11.54
CA ARG A 227 6.14 -11.45 12.57
C ARG A 227 7.52 -11.45 11.88
N PRO A 228 8.31 -10.37 11.98
CA PRO A 228 9.68 -10.36 11.48
C PRO A 228 10.58 -11.29 12.28
N THR A 229 11.69 -11.70 11.68
CA THR A 229 12.69 -12.50 12.40
C THR A 229 13.38 -11.65 13.47
N PRO A 230 13.90 -12.27 14.55
CA PRO A 230 14.62 -11.55 15.59
C PRO A 230 15.78 -10.70 15.03
N GLU A 231 16.49 -11.18 14.02
CA GLU A 231 17.61 -10.47 13.40
C GLU A 231 17.15 -9.19 12.69
N ALA A 232 16.02 -9.27 11.96
CA ALA A 232 15.43 -8.11 11.32
C ALA A 232 14.94 -7.09 12.36
N LEU A 233 14.34 -7.55 13.46
CA LEU A 233 13.92 -6.67 14.56
C LEU A 233 15.11 -5.96 15.20
N THR A 234 16.17 -6.70 15.54
CA THR A 234 17.41 -6.14 16.10
C THR A 234 17.98 -5.07 15.17
N ALA A 235 18.12 -5.36 13.88
CA ALA A 235 18.67 -4.41 12.91
C ALA A 235 17.82 -3.14 12.76
N VAL A 236 16.49 -3.24 12.88
CA VAL A 236 15.59 -2.07 12.89
C VAL A 236 15.77 -1.26 14.17
N THR A 237 15.72 -1.91 15.34
CA THR A 237 15.83 -1.25 16.64
C THR A 237 17.16 -0.51 16.77
N THR A 238 18.28 -1.13 16.39
CA THR A 238 19.60 -0.48 16.40
C THR A 238 19.62 0.83 15.61
N GLN A 239 18.94 0.89 14.46
CA GLN A 239 18.87 2.13 13.68
C GLN A 239 18.02 3.22 14.33
N LEU A 240 16.92 2.83 14.99
CA LEU A 240 16.04 3.78 15.69
C LEU A 240 16.73 4.36 16.92
N ASP A 241 17.44 3.55 17.70
CA ASP A 241 18.17 4.00 18.89
C ASP A 241 19.33 4.94 18.52
N ALA A 242 20.03 4.63 17.42
CA ALA A 242 21.10 5.49 16.88
C ALA A 242 20.57 6.82 16.29
N GLY A 243 19.29 6.86 15.90
CA GLY A 243 18.61 8.07 15.44
C GLY A 243 18.07 8.93 16.57
N ALA A 244 17.61 8.31 17.66
CA ALA A 244 17.08 9.00 18.84
C ALA A 244 18.15 9.67 19.71
N SER A 245 19.41 9.27 19.55
CA SER A 245 20.55 9.80 20.31
C SER A 245 21.20 11.06 19.70
N ARG A 246 20.58 11.67 18.69
CA ARG A 246 21.05 12.90 18.00
C ARG A 246 20.04 14.02 18.17
#